data_AF-A0A2P7QLE9-F1
#
_entry.id   AF-A0A2P7QLE9-F1
#
_cell.length_a   1.000
_cell.length_b   1.000
_cell.length_c   1.000
_cell.angle_alpha   90.00
_cell.angle_beta   90.00
_cell.angle_gamma   90.00
#
_symmetry.space_group_name_H-M   'P 1'
#
loop_
_entity.id
_entity.type
_entity.pdbx_description
1 polymer ?
#
loop_
_entity_poly.entity_id
_entity_poly.type
_entity_poly.pdbx_seq_one_letter_code
_entity_poly.pdbx_strand_id
1 'polypeptide(L)'
;MTRWIAIFAACLLLPGCSQAGAPAVVNETAGETGQPASSETPKPQARRGQAATAPAAPATRQPAQSGSRVLGEKDFTLRGNPACEIRFVYAGHEADTVFWEEPCEAVNASMMTQSDLESFDRWERLDEFARKFVNALPGGQVLYVEGSFSASVYPIGTTGLTYEVPVAD
;
A
#
# COMPACT_ATOMS: atom_id res chain seq x y z
N MET A 1 3.19 -8.19 -53.09
CA MET A 1 4.35 -7.31 -53.40
C MET A 1 3.88 -5.87 -53.46
N THR A 2 3.87 -5.14 -52.34
CA THR A 2 3.87 -3.66 -52.36
C THR A 2 4.55 -3.18 -51.09
N ARG A 3 5.65 -2.44 -51.26
CA ARG A 3 6.55 -1.87 -50.25
C ARG A 3 6.13 -0.43 -49.93
N TRP A 4 6.03 -0.03 -48.67
CA TRP A 4 6.08 1.38 -48.23
C TRP A 4 6.79 1.42 -46.86
N ILE A 5 8.11 1.66 -46.84
CA ILE A 5 8.82 2.92 -46.59
C ILE A 5 8.58 3.48 -45.17
N ALA A 6 9.63 3.36 -44.36
CA ALA A 6 9.82 3.98 -43.06
C ALA A 6 10.16 5.47 -43.19
N ILE A 7 9.73 6.28 -42.22
CA ILE A 7 10.30 7.60 -41.94
C ILE A 7 10.72 7.64 -40.47
N PHE A 8 12.02 7.85 -40.28
CA PHE A 8 12.70 8.25 -39.05
C PHE A 8 12.63 9.78 -38.90
N ALA A 9 12.35 10.27 -37.69
CA ALA A 9 12.78 11.57 -37.14
C ALA A 9 12.02 11.79 -35.82
N ALA A 10 12.55 12.38 -34.75
CA ALA A 10 13.88 12.74 -34.32
C ALA A 10 13.74 13.12 -32.83
N CYS A 11 14.79 12.80 -32.08
CA CYS A 11 15.07 13.17 -30.71
C CYS A 11 14.97 14.69 -30.40
N LEU A 12 14.91 14.99 -29.07
CA LEU A 12 15.51 16.14 -28.35
C LEU A 12 14.59 17.29 -27.83
N LEU A 13 14.46 17.30 -26.48
CA LEU A 13 14.72 18.41 -25.52
C LEU A 13 13.57 18.76 -24.56
N LEU A 14 13.68 18.21 -23.34
CA LEU A 14 13.35 18.90 -22.08
C LEU A 14 14.57 19.77 -21.70
N PRO A 15 14.37 20.99 -21.17
CA PRO A 15 14.58 21.15 -19.72
C PRO A 15 13.68 22.23 -19.08
N GLY A 16 13.29 22.02 -17.83
CA GLY A 16 12.55 23.03 -17.06
C GLY A 16 12.35 22.65 -15.59
N CYS A 17 13.41 22.28 -14.89
CA CYS A 17 13.42 22.21 -13.43
C CYS A 17 13.52 23.64 -12.87
N SER A 18 12.48 24.13 -12.18
CA SER A 18 12.58 25.33 -11.34
C SER A 18 12.76 24.94 -9.87
N GLN A 19 13.76 25.59 -9.30
CA GLN A 19 14.50 25.33 -8.09
C GLN A 19 13.72 25.76 -6.84
N ALA A 20 13.62 24.87 -5.84
CA ALA A 20 13.15 25.21 -4.50
C ALA A 20 14.27 25.94 -3.74
N GLY A 21 14.01 27.18 -3.35
CA GLY A 21 14.87 27.95 -2.45
C GLY A 21 14.61 27.61 -0.99
N ALA A 22 15.68 27.29 -0.26
CA ALA A 22 15.82 27.48 1.18
C ALA A 22 16.81 28.67 1.36
N PRO A 23 16.88 29.42 2.50
CA PRO A 23 17.06 28.80 3.82
C PRO A 23 16.53 29.57 5.06
N ALA A 24 16.60 28.83 6.18
CA ALA A 24 16.95 29.24 7.56
C ALA A 24 16.08 30.27 8.31
N VAL A 25 15.54 29.83 9.46
CA VAL A 25 15.83 30.51 10.74
C VAL A 25 15.95 29.46 11.86
N VAL A 26 17.07 29.56 12.56
CA VAL A 26 17.49 28.83 13.76
C VAL A 26 16.67 29.34 14.95
N ASN A 27 16.23 28.45 15.85
CA ASN A 27 16.04 28.88 17.22
C ASN A 27 16.51 27.79 18.19
N GLU A 28 17.74 28.00 18.62
CA GLU A 28 18.37 27.40 19.79
C GLU A 28 17.74 28.04 21.03
N THR A 29 17.26 27.24 21.98
CA THR A 29 17.17 27.70 23.37
C THR A 29 17.55 26.53 24.26
N ALA A 30 18.79 26.62 24.72
CA ALA A 30 19.35 25.83 25.79
C ALA A 30 18.57 26.06 27.10
N GLY A 31 18.44 24.99 27.88
CA GLY A 31 17.90 24.99 29.23
C GLY A 31 18.42 23.76 29.96
N GLU A 32 19.65 23.87 30.44
CA GLU A 32 20.41 22.85 31.13
C GLU A 32 20.04 22.77 32.63
N THR A 33 19.82 21.55 33.10
CA THR A 33 20.12 20.98 34.44
C THR A 33 19.47 21.56 35.71
N GLY A 34 18.89 20.64 36.51
CA GLY A 34 18.97 20.74 37.98
C GLY A 34 17.77 20.24 38.78
N GLN A 35 17.74 18.93 39.08
CA GLN A 35 17.17 18.40 40.33
C GLN A 35 18.30 18.42 41.40
N PRO A 36 18.05 18.47 42.73
CA PRO A 36 17.35 17.41 43.48
C PRO A 36 16.55 17.84 44.75
N ALA A 37 15.77 16.88 45.31
CA ALA A 37 15.33 16.64 46.71
C ALA A 37 14.63 17.77 47.53
N SER A 38 13.67 17.55 48.43
CA SER A 38 13.29 16.38 49.23
C SER A 38 11.92 16.63 49.92
N SER A 39 11.20 15.53 50.19
CA SER A 39 10.36 15.24 51.38
C SER A 39 9.20 16.17 51.80
N GLU A 40 7.95 15.72 51.62
CA GLU A 40 6.96 15.78 52.70
C GLU A 40 5.90 14.66 52.55
N THR A 41 5.73 13.88 53.62
CA THR A 41 4.78 12.77 53.75
C THR A 41 3.42 13.29 54.21
N PRO A 42 2.30 12.96 53.55
CA PRO A 42 0.97 13.06 54.16
C PRO A 42 0.42 11.70 54.58
N LYS A 43 -0.11 11.66 55.81
CA LYS A 43 -0.85 10.58 56.48
C LYS A 43 -1.94 9.92 55.61
N PRO A 44 -2.25 8.63 55.86
CA PRO A 44 -3.30 7.91 55.16
C PRO A 44 -4.70 8.36 55.59
N GLN A 45 -5.44 9.01 54.69
CA GLN A 45 -6.89 9.16 54.82
C GLN A 45 -7.60 7.95 54.20
N ALA A 46 -8.36 7.26 55.04
CA ALA A 46 -9.26 6.18 54.66
C ALA A 46 -10.27 6.66 53.60
N ARG A 47 -10.15 6.18 52.35
CA ARG A 47 -11.22 6.27 51.36
C ARG A 47 -12.05 4.99 51.38
N ARG A 48 -13.33 5.19 51.69
CA ARG A 48 -14.43 4.24 51.48
C ARG A 48 -14.41 3.72 50.05
N GLY A 49 -14.74 2.44 49.91
CA GLY A 49 -14.69 1.67 48.67
C GLY A 49 -15.34 2.37 47.48
N GLN A 50 -14.54 2.55 46.44
CA GLN A 50 -15.01 2.64 45.05
C GLN A 50 -14.67 1.31 44.41
N ALA A 51 -15.69 0.61 43.92
CA ALA A 51 -15.52 -0.57 43.10
C ALA A 51 -14.69 -0.18 41.87
N ALA A 52 -13.46 -0.69 41.82
CA ALA A 52 -12.61 -0.55 40.65
C ALA A 52 -13.18 -1.46 39.56
N THR A 53 -13.96 -0.89 38.65
CA THR A 53 -14.19 -1.51 37.34
C THR A 53 -12.82 -1.66 36.69
N ALA A 54 -12.34 -2.90 36.55
CA ALA A 54 -11.06 -3.19 35.92
C ALA A 54 -11.00 -2.53 34.53
N PRO A 55 -9.91 -1.86 34.16
CA PRO A 55 -9.70 -1.42 32.79
C PRO A 55 -9.75 -2.64 31.87
N ALA A 56 -10.60 -2.59 30.85
CA ALA A 56 -10.57 -3.58 29.78
C ALA A 56 -9.15 -3.64 29.22
N ALA A 57 -8.61 -4.86 29.13
CA ALA A 57 -7.29 -5.09 28.57
C ALA A 57 -7.20 -4.43 27.18
N PRO A 58 -6.10 -3.74 26.84
CA PRO A 58 -5.91 -3.22 25.50
C PRO A 58 -5.98 -4.41 24.53
N ALA A 59 -6.83 -4.27 23.50
CA ALA A 59 -6.91 -5.22 22.41
C ALA A 59 -5.50 -5.51 21.92
N THR A 60 -5.08 -6.77 22.02
CA THR A 60 -3.78 -7.24 21.59
C THR A 60 -3.53 -6.72 20.19
N ARG A 61 -2.56 -5.80 20.04
CA ARG A 61 -2.09 -5.35 18.73
C ARG A 61 -1.63 -6.60 18.00
N GLN A 62 -2.42 -7.04 17.02
CA GLN A 62 -2.10 -8.18 16.19
C GLN A 62 -0.70 -7.91 15.61
N PRO A 63 0.28 -8.82 15.78
CA PRO A 63 1.60 -8.61 15.22
C PRO A 63 1.43 -8.38 13.73
N ALA A 64 2.11 -7.35 13.19
CA ALA A 64 2.14 -7.08 11.77
C ALA A 64 2.59 -8.36 11.06
N GLN A 65 1.64 -9.15 10.58
CA GLN A 65 1.94 -10.41 9.95
C GLN A 65 2.81 -10.10 8.74
N SER A 66 4.02 -10.65 8.74
CA SER A 66 5.04 -10.41 7.72
C SER A 66 4.65 -11.13 6.44
N GLY A 67 4.33 -10.38 5.38
CA GLY A 67 4.01 -10.95 4.07
C GLY A 67 2.94 -10.17 3.32
N SER A 68 2.98 -10.25 1.99
CA SER A 68 1.94 -9.73 1.13
C SER A 68 0.68 -10.59 1.25
N ARG A 69 -0.50 -9.97 1.34
CA ARG A 69 -1.80 -10.67 1.42
C ARG A 69 -2.98 -9.79 1.07
N VAL A 70 -4.07 -10.43 0.63
CA VAL A 70 -5.40 -9.81 0.62
C VAL A 70 -5.91 -9.75 2.07
N LEU A 71 -6.39 -8.58 2.48
CA LEU A 71 -6.90 -8.31 3.83
C LEU A 71 -8.40 -8.55 3.93
N GLY A 72 -9.12 -8.36 2.84
CA GLY A 72 -10.54 -8.62 2.75
C GLY A 72 -11.19 -7.91 1.58
N GLU A 73 -12.43 -8.29 1.34
CA GLU A 73 -13.27 -7.79 0.26
C GLU A 73 -14.58 -7.28 0.83
N LYS A 74 -15.18 -6.29 0.17
CA LYS A 74 -16.44 -5.69 0.61
C LYS A 74 -17.25 -5.20 -0.58
N ASP A 75 -18.49 -5.68 -0.67
CA ASP A 75 -19.45 -5.13 -1.62
C ASP A 75 -19.85 -3.69 -1.28
N PHE A 76 -19.96 -2.88 -2.31
CA PHE A 76 -20.51 -1.54 -2.22
C PHE A 76 -21.18 -1.14 -3.55
N THR A 77 -21.72 0.07 -3.60
CA THR A 77 -22.30 0.63 -4.83
C THR A 77 -21.43 1.77 -5.34
N LEU A 78 -20.86 1.61 -6.52
CA LEU A 78 -20.11 2.64 -7.23
C LEU A 78 -20.99 3.23 -8.34
N ARG A 79 -21.39 4.50 -8.21
CA ARG A 79 -22.20 5.21 -9.23
C ARG A 79 -23.49 4.50 -9.63
N GLY A 80 -24.10 3.76 -8.70
CA GLY A 80 -25.35 3.01 -8.93
C GLY A 80 -25.16 1.56 -9.38
N ASN A 81 -23.92 1.12 -9.64
CA ASN A 81 -23.60 -0.25 -10.00
C ASN A 81 -22.99 -1.02 -8.80
N PRO A 82 -23.20 -2.34 -8.70
CA PRO A 82 -22.48 -3.17 -7.74
C PRO A 82 -20.97 -3.13 -8.01
N ALA A 83 -20.17 -3.05 -6.95
CA ALA A 83 -18.73 -3.00 -7.03
C ALA A 83 -18.10 -3.70 -5.82
N CYS A 84 -16.86 -4.16 -5.99
CA CYS A 84 -16.07 -4.80 -4.95
C CYS A 84 -14.89 -3.91 -4.55
N GLU A 85 -14.80 -3.61 -3.26
CA GLU A 85 -13.60 -3.01 -2.65
C GLU A 85 -12.68 -4.14 -2.18
N ILE A 86 -11.45 -4.16 -2.69
CA ILE A 86 -10.43 -5.16 -2.31
C ILE A 86 -9.36 -4.45 -1.53
N ARG A 87 -9.18 -4.85 -0.26
CA ARG A 87 -8.12 -4.34 0.62
C ARG A 87 -6.96 -5.33 0.65
N PHE A 88 -5.75 -4.84 0.52
CA PHE A 88 -4.55 -5.69 0.49
C PHE A 88 -3.36 -4.99 1.15
N VAL A 89 -2.29 -5.72 1.36
CA VAL A 89 -1.02 -5.20 1.87
C VAL A 89 0.13 -5.93 1.19
N TYR A 90 1.17 -5.19 0.81
CA TYR A 90 2.46 -5.76 0.42
C TYR A 90 3.41 -5.82 1.61
N ALA A 91 4.28 -6.82 1.65
CA ALA A 91 5.28 -6.92 2.71
C ALA A 91 6.18 -5.67 2.74
N GLY A 92 6.20 -4.97 3.88
CA GLY A 92 6.97 -3.74 4.04
C GLY A 92 6.26 -2.47 3.54
N HIS A 93 4.99 -2.57 3.13
CA HIS A 93 4.17 -1.45 2.69
C HIS A 93 2.94 -1.27 3.58
N GLU A 94 2.35 -0.08 3.54
CA GLU A 94 1.04 0.18 4.14
C GLU A 94 -0.06 -0.55 3.36
N ALA A 95 -1.20 -0.75 4.02
CA ALA A 95 -2.37 -1.34 3.36
C ALA A 95 -2.93 -0.38 2.31
N ASP A 96 -3.41 -0.94 1.20
CA ASP A 96 -3.96 -0.20 0.06
C ASP A 96 -5.27 -0.86 -0.40
N THR A 97 -5.99 -0.18 -1.30
CA THR A 97 -7.32 -0.56 -1.77
C THR A 97 -7.47 -0.37 -3.28
N VAL A 98 -8.08 -1.34 -3.95
CA VAL A 98 -8.55 -1.21 -5.34
C VAL A 98 -10.06 -1.45 -5.42
N PHE A 99 -10.69 -0.95 -6.48
CA PHE A 99 -12.13 -1.07 -6.72
C PHE A 99 -12.38 -1.75 -8.06
N TRP A 100 -13.32 -2.69 -8.07
CA TRP A 100 -13.72 -3.44 -9.26
C TRP A 100 -15.21 -3.26 -9.51
N GLU A 101 -15.64 -2.96 -10.74
CA GLU A 101 -17.05 -2.69 -11.09
C GLU A 101 -17.88 -3.99 -11.29
N GLU A 102 -17.71 -4.95 -10.40
CA GLU A 102 -18.48 -6.19 -10.29
C GLU A 102 -18.70 -6.50 -8.79
N PRO A 103 -19.75 -7.23 -8.39
CA PRO A 103 -19.90 -7.66 -6.99
C PRO A 103 -18.76 -8.60 -6.58
N CYS A 104 -18.41 -8.63 -5.29
CA CYS A 104 -17.27 -9.42 -4.81
C CYS A 104 -17.42 -10.92 -5.10
N GLU A 105 -18.64 -11.46 -5.18
CA GLU A 105 -18.86 -12.86 -5.55
C GLU A 105 -18.41 -13.22 -6.98
N ALA A 106 -18.28 -12.22 -7.86
CA ALA A 106 -17.83 -12.37 -9.25
C ALA A 106 -16.34 -12.03 -9.43
N VAL A 107 -15.65 -11.65 -8.34
CA VAL A 107 -14.25 -11.20 -8.37
C VAL A 107 -13.39 -12.17 -7.59
N ASN A 108 -12.21 -12.47 -8.12
CA ASN A 108 -11.18 -13.26 -7.46
C ASN A 108 -9.92 -12.42 -7.27
N ALA A 109 -9.60 -12.09 -6.02
CA ALA A 109 -8.36 -11.40 -5.66
C ALA A 109 -7.36 -12.35 -4.99
N SER A 110 -6.13 -12.39 -5.51
CA SER A 110 -5.08 -13.24 -4.95
C SER A 110 -3.70 -12.61 -5.04
N MET A 111 -2.80 -13.01 -4.13
CA MET A 111 -1.38 -12.68 -4.25
C MET A 111 -0.70 -13.72 -5.11
N MET A 112 -0.15 -13.30 -6.25
CA MET A 112 0.53 -14.16 -7.20
C MET A 112 2.03 -13.88 -7.23
N THR A 113 2.83 -14.93 -7.23
CA THR A 113 4.27 -14.87 -7.50
C THR A 113 4.54 -14.76 -9.01
N GLN A 114 5.79 -14.48 -9.39
CA GLN A 114 6.23 -14.60 -10.79
C GLN A 114 5.87 -15.98 -11.37
N SER A 115 6.15 -17.07 -10.63
CA SER A 115 5.88 -18.43 -11.11
C SER A 115 4.39 -18.68 -11.34
N ASP A 116 3.51 -18.10 -10.51
CA ASP A 116 2.07 -18.20 -10.70
C ASP A 116 1.67 -17.46 -11.97
N LEU A 117 2.13 -16.22 -12.15
CA LEU A 117 1.86 -15.41 -13.34
C LEU A 117 2.37 -16.06 -14.63
N GLU A 118 3.51 -16.74 -14.59
CA GLU A 118 4.04 -17.52 -15.72
C GLU A 118 3.13 -18.72 -16.02
N SER A 119 2.64 -19.43 -15.00
CA SER A 119 1.76 -20.59 -15.18
C SER A 119 0.39 -20.24 -15.79
N PHE A 120 -0.06 -19.00 -15.64
CA PHE A 120 -1.29 -18.47 -16.22
C PHE A 120 -1.07 -17.70 -17.55
N ASP A 121 0.14 -17.76 -18.14
CA ASP A 121 0.52 -16.99 -19.33
C ASP A 121 0.27 -15.46 -19.18
N ARG A 122 0.35 -14.94 -17.94
CA ARG A 122 0.14 -13.51 -17.62
C ARG A 122 1.46 -12.76 -17.56
N TRP A 123 2.55 -13.42 -17.21
CA TRP A 123 3.86 -12.79 -17.00
C TRP A 123 4.37 -12.00 -18.22
N GLU A 124 4.26 -12.56 -19.43
CA GLU A 124 4.74 -11.90 -20.65
C GLU A 124 3.87 -10.70 -21.08
N ARG A 125 2.68 -10.54 -20.49
CA ARG A 125 1.81 -9.38 -20.73
C ARG A 125 2.22 -8.17 -19.90
N LEU A 126 2.97 -8.41 -18.83
CA LEU A 126 3.56 -7.34 -18.03
C LEU A 126 4.69 -6.67 -18.80
N ASP A 127 4.69 -5.35 -18.84
CA ASP A 127 5.80 -4.60 -19.40
C ASP A 127 7.10 -4.82 -18.58
N GLU A 128 8.23 -4.37 -19.12
CA GLU A 128 9.52 -4.54 -18.45
C GLU A 128 9.57 -3.87 -17.07
N PHE A 129 8.83 -2.78 -16.86
CA PHE A 129 8.78 -2.08 -15.58
C PHE A 129 8.01 -2.91 -14.55
N ALA A 130 6.81 -3.37 -14.88
CA ALA A 130 5.99 -4.21 -14.02
C ALA A 130 6.74 -5.49 -13.62
N ARG A 131 7.39 -6.18 -14.57
CA ARG A 131 8.19 -7.38 -14.27
C ARG A 131 9.34 -7.11 -13.31
N LYS A 132 10.05 -5.98 -13.46
CA LYS A 132 11.10 -5.57 -12.52
C LYS A 132 10.55 -5.33 -11.13
N PHE A 133 9.39 -4.70 -11.01
CA PHE A 133 8.80 -4.40 -9.71
C PHE A 133 8.28 -5.63 -8.99
N VAL A 134 7.64 -6.57 -9.69
CA VAL A 134 7.23 -7.85 -9.08
C VAL A 134 8.44 -8.58 -8.46
N ASN A 135 9.58 -8.58 -9.15
CA ASN A 135 10.81 -9.19 -8.66
C ASN A 135 11.50 -8.43 -7.52
N ALA A 136 11.26 -7.12 -7.42
CA ALA A 136 11.81 -6.27 -6.36
C ALA A 136 10.95 -6.27 -5.09
N LEU A 137 9.69 -6.72 -5.16
CA LEU A 137 8.80 -6.74 -4.01
C LEU A 137 9.31 -7.72 -2.95
N PRO A 138 9.32 -7.32 -1.66
CA PRO A 138 9.58 -8.26 -0.59
C PRO A 138 8.53 -9.39 -0.62
N GLY A 139 8.98 -10.64 -0.73
CA GLY A 139 8.10 -11.80 -0.92
C GLY A 139 7.75 -12.12 -2.38
N GLY A 140 8.12 -11.28 -3.35
CA GLY A 140 7.99 -11.55 -4.78
C GLY A 140 6.54 -11.77 -5.25
N GLN A 141 5.58 -11.16 -4.56
CA GLN A 141 4.15 -11.35 -4.79
C GLN A 141 3.49 -10.03 -5.18
N VAL A 142 2.57 -10.10 -6.12
CA VAL A 142 1.74 -8.99 -6.59
C VAL A 142 0.26 -9.36 -6.51
N LEU A 143 -0.60 -8.38 -6.25
CA LEU A 143 -2.04 -8.55 -6.32
C LEU A 143 -2.46 -8.76 -7.77
N TYR A 144 -3.16 -9.87 -8.00
CA TYR A 144 -3.90 -10.17 -9.21
C TYR A 144 -5.39 -10.15 -8.88
N VAL A 145 -6.17 -9.45 -9.72
CA VAL A 145 -7.62 -9.39 -9.62
C VAL A 145 -8.21 -9.84 -10.95
N GLU A 146 -9.12 -10.80 -10.89
CA GLU A 146 -9.85 -11.32 -12.04
C GLU A 146 -11.34 -11.19 -11.80
N GLY A 147 -12.05 -10.58 -12.74
CA GLY A 147 -13.50 -10.53 -12.80
C GLY A 147 -14.04 -11.39 -13.94
N SER A 148 -15.29 -11.19 -14.32
CA SER A 148 -15.96 -12.01 -15.32
C SER A 148 -15.40 -11.82 -16.74
N PHE A 149 -14.89 -10.62 -17.05
CA PHE A 149 -14.48 -10.23 -18.40
C PHE A 149 -13.10 -9.55 -18.47
N SER A 150 -12.47 -9.32 -17.33
CA SER A 150 -11.20 -8.60 -17.24
C SER A 150 -10.35 -9.14 -16.11
N ALA A 151 -9.05 -8.89 -16.21
CA ALA A 151 -8.09 -9.22 -15.18
C ALA A 151 -6.97 -8.19 -15.21
N SER A 152 -6.48 -7.82 -14.02
CA SER A 152 -5.44 -6.82 -13.84
C SER A 152 -4.44 -7.26 -12.77
N VAL A 153 -3.19 -6.87 -12.96
CA VAL A 153 -2.10 -7.00 -11.98
C VAL A 153 -1.79 -5.62 -11.43
N TYR A 154 -1.49 -5.55 -10.13
CA TYR A 154 -1.33 -4.28 -9.41
C TYR A 154 0.08 -4.10 -8.81
N PRO A 155 1.13 -3.94 -9.62
CA PRO A 155 2.49 -3.73 -9.12
C PRO A 155 2.66 -2.36 -8.44
N ILE A 156 3.73 -2.22 -7.65
CA ILE A 156 4.15 -0.92 -7.08
C ILE A 156 5.09 -0.22 -8.07
N GLY A 157 4.80 1.02 -8.43
CA GLY A 157 5.65 1.84 -9.29
C GLY A 157 6.83 2.49 -8.58
N THR A 158 7.62 3.29 -9.31
CA THR A 158 8.77 4.04 -8.76
C THR A 158 8.40 5.03 -7.64
N THR A 159 7.15 5.51 -7.64
CA THR A 159 6.62 6.44 -6.64
C THR A 159 6.19 5.76 -5.34
N GLY A 160 6.25 4.43 -5.28
CA GLY A 160 5.74 3.64 -4.15
C GLY A 160 4.22 3.47 -4.16
N LEU A 161 3.53 3.93 -5.22
CA LEU A 161 2.09 3.75 -5.39
C LEU A 161 1.78 2.53 -6.25
N THR A 162 0.68 1.86 -5.92
CA THR A 162 0.11 0.80 -6.74
C THR A 162 -0.47 1.38 -8.03
N TYR A 163 -0.26 0.71 -9.17
CA TYR A 163 -0.90 1.06 -10.44
C TYR A 163 -1.47 -0.18 -11.12
N GLU A 164 -2.41 0.01 -12.03
CA GLU A 164 -3.10 -1.08 -12.71
C GLU A 164 -2.40 -1.45 -14.04
N VAL A 165 -2.20 -2.74 -14.26
CA VAL A 165 -1.76 -3.32 -15.54
C VAL A 165 -2.79 -4.34 -16.01
N PRO A 166 -3.56 -4.05 -17.08
CA PRO A 166 -4.53 -5.01 -17.61
C PRO A 166 -3.83 -6.20 -18.27
N VAL A 167 -4.30 -7.41 -17.98
CA VAL A 167 -3.73 -8.68 -18.46
C VAL A 167 -4.75 -9.66 -19.04
N ALA A 168 -6.02 -9.26 -19.20
CA ALA A 168 -7.04 -10.03 -19.92
C ALA A 168 -6.87 -9.95 -21.44
N ASP A 169 -7.29 -11.02 -22.14
CA ASP A 169 -7.22 -11.22 -23.60
C ASP A 169 -7.98 -10.20 -24.45
#